data_AF-V1CEY7-F1
#
_entry.id   AF-V1CEY7-F1
#
_cell.length_a   1.000
_cell.length_b   1.000
_cell.length_c   1.000
_cell.angle_alpha   90.00
_cell.angle_beta   90.00
_cell.angle_gamma   90.00
#
_symmetry.space_group_name_H-M   'P 1'
#
loop_
_entity.id
_entity.type
_entity.pdbx_description
1 polymer ?
#
loop_
_entity_poly.entity_id
_entity_poly.type
_entity_poly.pdbx_seq_one_letter_code
_entity_poly.pdbx_strand_id
1 'polypeptide(L)' 'MLKSDIEKQIVEKLNGKLFVTRGKLRKICGFGDAKVRMFTEGLDHIKDDKGQHYLVSDVAAKIAELKTR' A
#
# COMPACT_ATOMS: atom_id res chain seq x y z
N MET A 1 5.94 -14.48 0.78
CA MET A 1 4.86 -13.77 1.49
C MET A 1 3.75 -13.55 0.46
N LEU A 2 2.56 -14.09 0.68
CA LEU A 2 1.49 -14.07 -0.33
C LEU A 2 0.78 -12.71 -0.30
N LYS A 3 0.18 -12.31 -1.43
CA LYS A 3 -0.63 -11.08 -1.54
C LYS A 3 -1.65 -10.98 -0.40
N SER A 4 -2.33 -12.08 -0.09
CA SER A 4 -3.35 -12.15 0.95
C SER A 4 -2.83 -11.84 2.36
N ASP A 5 -1.58 -12.21 2.68
CA ASP A 5 -0.96 -11.90 3.97
C ASP A 5 -0.58 -10.41 4.08
N ILE A 6 -0.17 -9.80 2.96
CA ILE A 6 0.18 -8.38 2.90
C ILE A 6 -1.09 -7.53 3.02
N GLU A 7 -2.16 -7.93 2.32
CA GLU A 7 -3.46 -7.28 2.38
C GLU A 7 -4.02 -7.29 3.80
N LYS A 8 -4.05 -8.46 4.45
CA LYS A 8 -4.50 -8.59 5.85
C LYS A 8 -3.72 -7.67 6.79
N GLN A 9 -2.39 -7.67 6.73
CA GLN A 9 -1.56 -6.82 7.58
C GLN A 9 -1.84 -5.32 7.38
N ILE A 10 -2.05 -4.89 6.14
CA ILE A 10 -2.35 -3.48 5.85
C ILE A 10 -3.76 -3.14 6.36
N VAL A 11 -4.76 -3.99 6.10
CA VAL A 11 -6.16 -3.78 6.56
C VAL A 11 -6.26 -3.76 8.08
N GLU A 12 -5.60 -4.70 8.78
CA GLU A 12 -5.56 -4.76 10.24
C GLU A 12 -4.96 -3.47 10.83
N LYS A 13 -3.82 -3.01 10.30
CA LYS A 13 -3.19 -1.76 10.75
C LYS A 13 -3.98 -0.49 10.39
N LEU A 14 -4.96 -0.60 9.48
CA LEU A 14 -5.85 0.48 9.09
C LEU A 14 -7.21 0.43 9.77
N ASN A 15 -7.42 -0.50 10.72
CA ASN A 15 -8.70 -0.76 11.38
C ASN A 15 -9.83 -1.04 10.37
N GLY A 16 -9.57 -1.91 9.39
CA GLY A 16 -10.58 -2.35 8.42
C GLY A 16 -10.78 -1.42 7.21
N LYS A 17 -9.97 -0.36 7.05
CA LYS A 17 -10.08 0.50 5.86
C LYS A 17 -9.45 -0.16 4.63
N LEU A 18 -10.17 -0.06 3.51
CA LEU A 18 -9.75 -0.57 2.20
C LEU A 18 -8.82 0.37 1.43
N PHE A 19 -8.59 1.58 1.94
CA PHE A 19 -7.74 2.59 1.32
C PHE A 19 -6.57 2.98 2.20
N VAL A 20 -5.42 3.21 1.57
CA VAL A 20 -4.17 3.56 2.23
C VAL A 20 -3.48 4.73 1.52
N THR A 21 -2.94 5.65 2.30
CA THR A 21 -2.10 6.75 1.80
C THR A 21 -0.62 6.35 1.82
N ARG A 22 0.21 6.94 0.95
CA ARG A 22 1.69 6.75 0.97
C ARG A 22 2.30 6.92 2.37
N GLY A 23 1.89 7.96 3.11
CA GLY A 23 2.40 8.21 4.46
C GLY A 23 2.09 7.08 5.45
N LYS A 24 0.90 6.50 5.36
CA LYS A 24 0.51 5.32 6.15
C LYS A 24 1.26 4.06 5.70
N LEU A 25 1.40 3.85 4.39
CA LEU A 25 2.20 2.77 3.81
C LEU A 25 3.64 2.78 4.32
N ARG A 26 4.27 3.96 4.34
CA ARG A 26 5.60 4.18 4.89
C ARG A 26 5.70 3.71 6.34
N LYS A 27 4.72 4.08 7.19
CA LYS A 27 4.66 3.68 8.60
C LYS A 27 4.38 2.18 8.78
N ILE A 28 3.43 1.62 8.01
CA ILE A 28 2.98 0.23 8.13
C ILE A 28 4.07 -0.74 7.70
N CYS A 29 4.70 -0.46 6.56
CA CYS A 29 5.67 -1.35 5.94
C CYS A 29 7.12 -1.02 6.33
N GLY A 30 7.38 0.11 7.01
CA GLY A 30 8.72 0.52 7.43
C GLY A 30 9.68 0.83 6.28
N PHE A 31 9.15 1.12 5.09
CA PHE A 31 9.95 1.35 3.88
C PHE A 31 10.29 2.82 3.68
N GLY A 32 11.40 3.10 2.98
CA GLY A 32 11.76 4.44 2.54
C GLY A 32 10.81 4.99 1.47
N ASP A 33 10.82 6.31 1.29
CA ASP A 33 9.88 7.01 0.38
C ASP A 33 9.97 6.51 -1.07
N ALA A 34 11.20 6.29 -1.56
CA ALA A 34 11.44 5.75 -2.90
C ALA A 34 10.74 4.39 -3.12
N LYS A 35 10.77 3.52 -2.11
CA LYS A 35 10.18 2.18 -2.19
C LYS A 35 8.66 2.24 -2.09
N VAL A 36 8.12 3.15 -1.26
CA VAL A 36 6.67 3.43 -1.22
C VAL A 36 6.16 3.99 -2.54
N ARG A 37 6.96 4.85 -3.20
CA ARG A 37 6.67 5.34 -4.54
C ARG A 37 6.59 4.20 -5.54
N MET A 38 7.52 3.25 -5.52
CA MET A 38 7.48 2.06 -6.39
C MET A 38 6.21 1.21 -6.19
N PHE A 39 5.73 1.04 -4.95
CA PHE A 39 4.49 0.30 -4.68
C PHE A 39 3.22 1.01 -5.13
N THR A 40 3.30 2.33 -5.32
CA THR A 40 2.14 3.17 -5.69
C THR A 40 2.25 3.73 -7.10
N GLU A 41 3.32 3.39 -7.82
CA GLU A 41 3.55 3.84 -9.19
C GLU A 41 2.68 3.05 -10.16
N GLY A 42 1.95 3.77 -11.01
CA GLY A 42 0.99 3.20 -11.96
C GLY A 42 -0.29 2.64 -11.33
N LEU A 43 -0.50 2.85 -10.02
CA LEU A 43 -1.76 2.49 -9.37
C LEU A 43 -2.76 3.64 -9.47
N ASP A 44 -4.02 3.29 -9.73
CA ASP A 44 -5.14 4.19 -9.58
C ASP A 44 -5.25 4.68 -8.13
N HIS A 45 -5.58 5.97 -7.99
CA HIS A 45 -5.75 6.59 -6.70
C HIS A 45 -6.78 7.70 -6.75
N ILE A 46 -7.41 7.91 -5.60
CA ILE A 46 -8.29 9.04 -5.36
C ILE A 46 -7.48 10.08 -4.60
N LYS A 47 -7.49 11.33 -5.08
CA LYS A 47 -6.84 12.45 -4.40
C LYS A 47 -7.87 13.18 -3.53
N ASP A 48 -7.55 13.42 -2.27
CA ASP A 48 -8.27 14.34 -1.37
C ASP A 48 -7.30 15.36 -0.75
N ASP A 49 -7.79 16.20 0.16
CA ASP A 49 -6.98 17.16 0.94
C ASP A 49 -5.92 16.51 1.82
N LYS A 50 -6.08 15.22 2.16
CA LYS A 50 -5.15 14.45 3.00
C LYS A 50 -4.12 13.67 2.19
N GLY A 51 -4.26 13.64 0.86
CA GLY A 51 -3.28 13.09 -0.08
C GLY A 51 -3.89 12.09 -1.08
N GLN A 52 -3.02 11.22 -1.59
CA GLN A 52 -3.42 10.16 -2.53
C GLN A 52 -3.78 8.89 -1.78
N HIS A 53 -4.98 8.37 -2.01
CA HIS A 53 -5.53 7.15 -1.44
C HIS A 53 -5.52 6.05 -2.48
N TYR A 54 -4.86 4.95 -2.13
CA TYR A 54 -4.69 3.78 -2.96
C TYR A 54 -5.49 2.62 -2.39
N LEU A 55 -6.03 1.77 -3.25
CA LEU A 55 -6.71 0.56 -2.81
C LEU A 55 -5.69 -0.42 -2.20
N VAL A 56 -5.99 -0.95 -1.02
CA VAL A 56 -5.06 -1.82 -0.28
C VAL A 56 -4.77 -3.10 -1.05
N SER A 57 -5.75 -3.66 -1.77
CA SER A 57 -5.57 -4.86 -2.60
C SER A 57 -4.60 -4.65 -3.76
N ASP A 58 -4.60 -3.47 -4.38
CA ASP A 58 -3.74 -3.15 -5.53
C ASP A 58 -2.31 -2.91 -5.06
N VAL A 59 -2.16 -2.18 -3.95
CA VAL A 59 -0.88 -2.00 -3.29
C VAL A 59 -0.31 -3.35 -2.83
N ALA A 60 -1.12 -4.21 -2.23
CA ALA A 60 -0.69 -5.54 -1.79
C ALA A 60 -0.26 -6.41 -2.97
N ALA A 61 -0.98 -6.35 -4.11
CA ALA A 61 -0.59 -7.02 -5.34
C ALA A 61 0.77 -6.52 -5.83
N LYS A 62 0.97 -5.20 -5.88
CA LYS A 62 2.24 -4.59 -6.32
C LYS A 62 3.41 -4.94 -5.42
N ILE A 63 3.21 -4.94 -4.10
CA ILE A 63 4.24 -5.37 -3.14
C ILE A 63 4.59 -6.84 -3.33
N ALA A 64 3.59 -7.70 -3.57
CA ALA A 64 3.83 -9.12 -3.83
C ALA A 64 4.63 -9.31 -5.13
N GLU A 65 4.24 -8.66 -6.23
CA GLU A 65 4.98 -8.70 -7.50
C GLU A 65 6.45 -8.25 -7.34
N LEU A 66 6.68 -7.14 -6.63
CA LEU A 66 8.02 -6.59 -6.42
C LEU A 66 8.88 -7.40 -5.43
N LYS A 67 8.29 -8.29 -4.63
CA LYS A 67 9.03 -9.23 -3.77
C LYS A 67 9.39 -10.54 -4.47
N THR A 68 8.73 -10.85 -5.58
CA THR A 68 8.98 -12.07 -6.37
C THR A 68 10.02 -11.85 -7.48
N ARG A 69 10.37 -10.59 -7.77
CA ARG A 69 11.55 -10.20 -8.55
C ARG A 69 12.76 -10.04 -7.64
#